data_AF-A0A251TZR4-F1
#
_entry.id   AF-A0A251TZR4-F1
#
_cell.length_a   1.000
_cell.length_b   1.000
_cell.length_c   1.000
_cell.angle_alpha   90.00
_cell.angle_beta   90.00
_cell.angle_gamma   90.00
#
_symmetry.space_group_name_H-M   'P 1'
#
loop_
_entity.id
_entity.type
_entity.pdbx_description
1 polymer ?
#
loop_
_entity_poly.entity_id
_entity_poly.type
_entity_poly.pdbx_seq_one_letter_code
_entity_poly.pdbx_strand_id
1 'polypeptide(L)'
;MGRWEMIDVCDALELLSPVFESEEVRAHAVRVLKRADDEELQCFYFNWFNLCALTNIELASFLRWYVAVELHDPAYAKRFYCTYEMLEENMIKLGMGAFDGGDGFKLWQSLVRQTELTAQPCSITRDVRNVPGGTQKKIEKLWHLLSGLLSELAYFEEVIHSRRH
;
A
#
# COMPACT_ATOMS: atom_id res chain seq x y z
N MET A 1 44.24 10.24 -7.55
CA MET A 1 43.11 9.49 -6.99
C MET A 1 42.07 10.49 -6.55
N GLY A 2 40.96 10.61 -7.29
CA GLY A 2 39.89 11.56 -7.00
C GLY A 2 39.28 11.26 -5.64
N ARG A 3 39.01 12.30 -4.84
CA ARG A 3 38.29 12.16 -3.57
C ARG A 3 36.85 11.77 -3.91
N TRP A 4 36.40 10.63 -3.41
CA TRP A 4 35.01 10.21 -3.51
C TRP A 4 34.13 11.17 -2.73
N GLU A 5 33.07 11.64 -3.34
CA GLU A 5 32.07 12.51 -2.71
C GLU A 5 31.27 11.69 -1.69
N MET A 6 30.83 12.34 -0.60
CA MET A 6 29.95 11.69 0.37
C MET A 6 28.56 11.60 -0.24
N ILE A 7 28.27 10.45 -0.84
CA ILE A 7 26.97 10.14 -1.42
C ILE A 7 25.98 9.73 -0.32
N ASP A 8 24.69 9.96 -0.58
CA ASP A 8 23.64 9.55 0.35
C ASP A 8 23.34 8.03 0.22
N VAL A 9 22.45 7.53 1.08
CA VAL A 9 22.07 6.10 1.11
C VAL A 9 21.35 5.68 -0.18
N CYS A 10 20.59 6.59 -0.79
CA CYS A 10 19.83 6.33 -2.02
C CYS A 10 20.77 6.16 -3.22
N ASP A 11 21.72 7.09 -3.38
CA ASP A 11 22.76 7.06 -4.39
C ASP A 11 23.65 5.82 -4.22
N ALA A 12 24.01 5.48 -2.98
CA ALA A 12 24.82 4.28 -2.69
C ALA A 12 24.11 2.98 -3.12
N LEU A 13 22.79 2.91 -3.03
CA LEU A 13 22.02 1.73 -3.45
C LEU A 13 21.83 1.67 -4.96
N GLU A 14 21.70 2.82 -5.62
CA GLU A 14 21.70 2.90 -7.09
C GLU A 14 23.03 2.40 -7.67
N LEU A 15 24.15 2.68 -7.00
CA LEU A 15 25.48 2.17 -7.36
C LEU A 15 25.64 0.65 -7.18
N LEU A 16 24.70 -0.03 -6.52
CA LEU A 16 24.62 -1.49 -6.45
C LEU A 16 23.70 -2.11 -7.49
N SER A 17 23.02 -1.29 -8.29
CA SER A 17 22.25 -1.72 -9.45
C SER A 17 23.14 -2.49 -10.43
N PRO A 18 22.61 -3.49 -11.17
CA PRO A 18 23.34 -4.19 -12.24
C PRO A 18 23.87 -3.28 -13.35
N VAL A 19 23.48 -1.99 -13.37
CA VAL A 19 24.02 -0.96 -14.27
C VAL A 19 25.51 -0.67 -13.97
N PHE A 20 25.97 -0.89 -12.74
CA PHE A 20 27.36 -0.62 -12.33
C PHE A 20 28.13 -1.92 -12.07
N GLU A 21 29.07 -2.25 -12.97
CA GLU A 21 29.89 -3.46 -12.86
C GLU A 21 31.21 -3.26 -12.10
N SER A 22 31.59 -2.00 -11.80
CA SER A 22 32.88 -1.67 -11.17
C SER A 22 32.93 -2.11 -9.70
N GLU A 23 33.87 -2.99 -9.38
CA GLU A 23 34.09 -3.50 -8.03
C GLU A 23 34.44 -2.39 -7.03
N GLU A 24 35.21 -1.38 -7.46
CA GLU A 24 35.58 -0.24 -6.61
C GLU A 24 34.37 0.63 -6.24
N VAL A 25 33.46 0.85 -7.19
CA VAL A 25 32.21 1.62 -6.99
C VAL A 25 31.28 0.87 -6.05
N ARG A 26 31.12 -0.44 -6.25
CA ARG A 26 30.29 -1.28 -5.38
C ARG A 26 30.88 -1.40 -3.97
N ALA A 27 32.20 -1.50 -3.84
CA ALA A 27 32.86 -1.51 -2.54
C ALA A 27 32.71 -0.17 -1.79
N HIS A 28 32.66 0.95 -2.52
CA HIS A 28 32.37 2.27 -1.96
C HIS A 28 30.91 2.36 -1.48
N ALA A 29 29.96 1.95 -2.31
CA ALA A 29 28.54 1.86 -1.97
C ALA A 29 28.28 1.00 -0.72
N VAL A 30 28.87 -0.21 -0.65
CA VAL A 30 28.76 -1.09 0.52
C VAL A 30 29.35 -0.44 1.78
N ARG A 31 30.40 0.38 1.64
CA ARG A 31 31.02 1.07 2.79
C ARG A 31 30.14 2.21 3.32
N VAL A 32 29.41 2.90 2.44
CA VAL A 32 28.42 3.92 2.82
C VAL A 32 27.22 3.24 3.50
N LEU A 33 26.73 2.13 2.93
CA LEU A 33 25.61 1.38 3.49
C LEU A 33 25.91 0.74 4.85
N LYS A 34 27.16 0.28 5.06
CA LYS A 34 27.60 -0.22 6.38
C LYS A 34 27.63 0.85 7.48
N ARG A 35 27.56 2.13 7.12
CA ARG A 35 27.48 3.24 8.07
C ARG A 35 26.04 3.70 8.32
N ALA A 36 25.08 3.28 7.50
CA ALA A 36 23.67 3.57 7.71
C ALA A 36 23.14 2.68 8.83
N ASP A 37 22.28 3.24 9.68
CA ASP A 37 21.64 2.48 10.75
C ASP A 37 20.59 1.51 10.15
N ASP A 38 20.34 0.38 10.83
CA ASP A 38 19.39 -0.65 10.37
C ASP A 38 17.98 -0.08 10.12
N GLU A 39 17.59 0.97 10.83
CA GLU A 39 16.33 1.68 10.62
C GLU A 39 16.30 2.46 9.29
N GLU A 40 17.41 3.09 8.89
CA GLU A 40 17.52 3.81 7.62
C GLU A 40 17.51 2.84 6.43
N LEU A 41 18.21 1.72 6.56
CA LEU A 41 18.21 0.63 5.56
C LEU A 41 16.83 0.00 5.40
N GLN A 42 16.10 -0.21 6.50
CA GLN A 42 14.72 -0.70 6.47
C GLN A 42 13.79 0.32 5.81
N CYS A 43 13.88 1.60 6.16
CA CYS A 43 13.11 2.67 5.54
C CYS A 43 13.36 2.75 4.03
N PHE A 44 14.61 2.58 3.58
CA PHE A 44 14.92 2.57 2.15
C PHE A 44 14.36 1.35 1.42
N TYR A 45 14.61 0.12 1.92
CA TYR A 45 14.08 -1.09 1.28
C TYR A 45 12.57 -0.99 1.15
N PHE A 46 11.94 -0.44 2.20
CA PHE A 46 10.53 -0.18 2.22
C PHE A 46 10.14 0.88 1.16
N ASN A 47 10.80 2.02 1.08
CA ASN A 47 10.53 3.05 0.08
C ASN A 47 10.73 2.54 -1.36
N TRP A 48 11.80 1.79 -1.62
CA TRP A 48 12.06 1.12 -2.89
C TRP A 48 10.94 0.13 -3.23
N PHE A 49 10.51 -0.67 -2.26
CA PHE A 49 9.38 -1.59 -2.45
C PHE A 49 8.08 -0.83 -2.76
N ASN A 50 7.81 0.31 -2.12
CA ASN A 50 6.68 1.16 -2.49
C ASN A 50 6.81 1.66 -3.92
N LEU A 51 7.98 2.19 -4.29
CA LEU A 51 8.21 2.72 -5.64
C LEU A 51 8.05 1.63 -6.70
N CYS A 52 8.54 0.41 -6.45
CA CYS A 52 8.34 -0.75 -7.31
C CYS A 52 6.88 -1.21 -7.34
N ALA A 53 6.20 -1.26 -6.19
CA ALA A 53 4.79 -1.62 -6.13
C ALA A 53 3.94 -0.62 -6.92
N LEU A 54 4.33 0.65 -6.98
CA LEU A 54 3.66 1.67 -7.78
C LEU A 54 3.88 1.54 -9.30
N THR A 55 4.86 0.74 -9.74
CA THR A 55 5.01 0.39 -11.17
C THR A 55 4.07 -0.72 -11.63
N ASN A 56 3.47 -1.47 -10.69
CA ASN A 56 2.48 -2.51 -10.98
C ASN A 56 1.23 -2.34 -10.12
N ILE A 57 0.16 -2.03 -10.80
CA ILE A 57 -1.14 -1.73 -10.24
C ILE A 57 -1.69 -2.81 -9.29
N GLU A 58 -1.43 -4.09 -9.59
CA GLU A 58 -1.86 -5.22 -8.77
C GLU A 58 -1.03 -5.28 -7.48
N LEU A 59 0.29 -5.07 -7.58
CA LEU A 59 1.18 -5.02 -6.42
C LEU A 59 0.84 -3.85 -5.49
N ALA A 60 0.54 -2.67 -6.05
CA ALA A 60 0.07 -1.52 -5.29
C ALA A 60 -1.22 -1.84 -4.51
N SER A 61 -2.17 -2.54 -5.13
CA SER A 61 -3.42 -2.94 -4.47
C SER A 61 -3.16 -3.88 -3.29
N PHE A 62 -2.33 -4.92 -3.48
CA PHE A 62 -1.98 -5.86 -2.41
C PHE A 62 -1.22 -5.18 -1.26
N LEU A 63 -0.28 -4.29 -1.59
CA LEU A 63 0.48 -3.54 -0.59
C LEU A 63 -0.43 -2.62 0.23
N ARG A 64 -1.38 -1.93 -0.42
CA ARG A 64 -2.35 -1.09 0.27
C ARG A 64 -3.20 -1.91 1.25
N TRP A 65 -3.68 -3.08 0.83
CA TRP A 65 -4.44 -3.99 1.69
C TRP A 65 -3.61 -4.46 2.90
N TYR A 66 -2.38 -4.89 2.65
CA TYR A 66 -1.48 -5.35 3.70
C TYR A 66 -1.27 -4.27 4.76
N VAL A 67 -0.88 -3.06 4.34
CA VAL A 67 -0.64 -1.94 5.25
C VAL A 67 -1.93 -1.53 5.99
N ALA A 68 -3.08 -1.50 5.30
CA ALA A 68 -4.35 -1.15 5.93
C ALA A 68 -4.77 -2.15 7.03
N VAL A 69 -4.48 -3.44 6.85
CA VAL A 69 -4.73 -4.48 7.86
C VAL A 69 -3.75 -4.34 9.02
N GLU A 70 -2.46 -4.14 8.76
CA GLU A 70 -1.44 -3.97 9.80
C GLU A 70 -1.66 -2.71 10.65
N LEU A 71 -2.24 -1.64 10.08
CA LEU A 71 -2.65 -0.44 10.80
C LEU A 71 -3.78 -0.70 11.81
N HIS A 72 -4.56 -1.76 11.64
CA HIS A 72 -5.64 -2.11 12.56
C HIS A 72 -5.10 -2.66 13.89
N ASP A 73 -3.86 -3.17 13.92
CA ASP A 73 -3.19 -3.57 15.16
C ASP A 73 -2.42 -2.37 15.75
N PRO A 74 -2.80 -1.86 16.95
CA PRO A 74 -2.13 -0.74 17.60
C PRO A 74 -0.64 -0.97 17.85
N ALA A 75 -0.20 -2.23 17.97
CA ALA A 75 1.20 -2.58 18.17
C ALA A 75 2.07 -2.30 16.94
N TYR A 76 1.49 -2.43 15.73
CA TYR A 76 2.18 -2.26 14.46
C TYR A 76 1.85 -0.92 13.78
N ALA A 77 0.74 -0.29 14.15
CA ALA A 77 0.26 0.96 13.56
C ALA A 77 1.32 2.07 13.48
N LYS A 78 2.12 2.27 14.53
CA LYS A 78 3.15 3.33 14.55
C LYS A 78 4.25 3.12 13.49
N ARG A 79 4.55 1.86 13.14
CA ARG A 79 5.60 1.52 12.16
C ARG A 79 5.10 1.68 10.73
N PHE A 80 3.82 1.38 10.50
CA PHE A 80 3.20 1.39 9.18
C PHE A 80 2.46 2.69 8.84
N TYR A 81 2.39 3.66 9.75
CA TYR A 81 1.72 4.94 9.49
C TYR A 81 2.42 5.76 8.42
N CYS A 82 3.73 6.00 8.56
CA CYS A 82 4.52 6.75 7.57
C CYS A 82 4.50 6.06 6.20
N THR A 83 4.58 4.73 6.21
CA THR A 83 4.40 3.87 5.05
C THR A 83 3.09 4.10 4.32
N TYR A 84 1.97 4.09 5.06
CA TYR A 84 0.64 4.26 4.50
C TYR A 84 0.48 5.65 3.88
N GLU A 85 0.95 6.67 4.57
CA GLU A 85 0.91 8.06 4.13
C GLU A 85 1.70 8.24 2.81
N MET A 86 2.93 7.71 2.76
CA MET A 86 3.74 7.74 1.54
C MET A 86 3.10 6.97 0.37
N LEU A 87 2.49 5.82 0.64
CA LEU A 87 1.80 5.02 -0.38
C LEU A 87 0.58 5.75 -0.93
N GLU A 88 -0.25 6.34 -0.08
CA GLU A 88 -1.43 7.11 -0.51
C GLU A 88 -1.03 8.36 -1.29
N GLU A 89 -0.07 9.13 -0.78
CA GLU A 89 0.43 10.31 -1.50
C GLU A 89 0.94 9.97 -2.89
N ASN A 90 1.72 8.89 -3.00
CA ASN A 90 2.30 8.50 -4.28
C ASN A 90 1.25 7.92 -5.24
N MET A 91 0.28 7.13 -4.75
CA MET A 91 -0.84 6.68 -5.59
C MET A 91 -1.69 7.84 -6.11
N ILE A 92 -1.94 8.86 -5.27
CA ILE A 92 -2.64 10.08 -5.68
C ILE A 92 -1.82 10.85 -6.71
N LYS A 93 -0.50 11.00 -6.50
CA LYS A 93 0.41 11.67 -7.44
C LYS A 93 0.50 10.94 -8.79
N LEU A 94 0.60 9.61 -8.79
CA LEU A 94 0.56 8.77 -10.00
C LEU A 94 -0.79 8.83 -10.73
N GLY A 95 -1.89 8.90 -9.98
CA GLY A 95 -3.23 9.09 -10.55
C GLY A 95 -3.45 10.51 -11.13
N MET A 96 -2.68 11.49 -10.67
CA MET A 96 -2.77 12.91 -11.08
C MET A 96 -1.74 13.30 -12.15
N GLY A 97 -0.67 12.52 -12.36
CA GLY A 97 0.36 12.84 -13.33
C GLY A 97 1.24 11.64 -13.74
N ALA A 98 1.49 11.58 -15.06
CA ALA A 98 2.58 10.86 -15.76
C ALA A 98 2.25 9.58 -16.54
N PHE A 99 1.03 9.04 -16.52
CA PHE A 99 0.61 8.04 -17.53
C PHE A 99 -0.65 8.50 -18.25
N ASP A 100 -0.57 8.50 -19.58
CA ASP A 100 -1.63 8.89 -20.50
C ASP A 100 -2.91 8.07 -20.24
N GLY A 101 -3.95 8.76 -19.77
CA GLY A 101 -5.25 8.19 -19.38
C GLY A 101 -5.43 8.20 -17.87
N GLY A 102 -6.31 9.09 -17.37
CA GLY A 102 -6.66 9.29 -15.95
C GLY A 102 -7.36 8.10 -15.27
N ASP A 103 -6.83 6.89 -15.44
CA ASP A 103 -7.31 5.61 -14.94
C ASP A 103 -6.76 5.33 -13.52
N GLY A 104 -5.56 5.83 -13.20
CA GLY A 104 -4.93 5.61 -11.88
C GLY A 104 -5.72 6.22 -10.71
N PHE A 105 -6.33 7.39 -10.90
CA PHE A 105 -7.19 8.01 -9.88
C PHE A 105 -8.49 7.22 -9.67
N LYS A 106 -9.14 6.78 -10.75
CA LYS A 106 -10.35 5.93 -10.67
C LYS A 106 -10.04 4.60 -9.99
N LEU A 107 -8.88 4.02 -10.28
CA LEU A 107 -8.44 2.84 -9.57
C LEU A 107 -8.23 3.11 -8.09
N TRP A 108 -7.51 4.17 -7.73
CA TRP A 108 -7.28 4.51 -6.34
C TRP A 108 -8.61 4.64 -5.60
N GLN A 109 -9.60 5.33 -6.19
CA GLN A 109 -10.96 5.40 -5.64
C GLN A 109 -11.63 4.03 -5.52
N SER A 110 -11.48 3.16 -6.52
CA SER A 110 -12.00 1.79 -6.48
C SER A 110 -11.37 0.96 -5.35
N LEU A 111 -10.04 1.06 -5.15
CA LEU A 111 -9.32 0.35 -4.09
C LEU A 111 -9.68 0.83 -2.68
N VAL A 112 -9.85 2.14 -2.50
CA VAL A 112 -10.36 2.73 -1.25
C VAL A 112 -11.76 2.18 -0.96
N ARG A 113 -12.64 2.19 -1.97
CA ARG A 113 -14.02 1.68 -1.83
C ARG A 113 -14.06 0.18 -1.54
N GLN A 114 -13.20 -0.62 -2.15
CA GLN A 114 -13.06 -2.04 -1.82
C GLN A 114 -12.67 -2.23 -0.35
N THR A 115 -11.75 -1.40 0.17
CA THR A 115 -11.34 -1.44 1.58
C THR A 115 -12.52 -1.15 2.51
N GLU A 116 -13.27 -0.09 2.25
CA GLU A 116 -14.46 0.29 3.01
C GLU A 116 -15.51 -0.84 3.03
N LEU A 117 -15.78 -1.44 1.87
CA LEU A 117 -16.74 -2.54 1.74
C LEU A 117 -16.32 -3.79 2.51
N THR A 118 -15.03 -4.11 2.62
CA THR A 118 -14.60 -5.24 3.47
C THR A 118 -14.65 -4.94 4.97
N ALA A 119 -14.55 -3.68 5.36
CA ALA A 119 -14.70 -3.27 6.75
C ALA A 119 -16.17 -3.33 7.19
N GLN A 120 -17.12 -3.18 6.27
CA GLN A 120 -18.55 -3.21 6.56
C GLN A 120 -19.04 -4.56 7.15
N PRO A 121 -18.65 -5.76 6.66
CA PRO A 121 -18.94 -7.04 7.32
C PRO A 121 -18.47 -7.11 8.78
N CYS A 122 -17.30 -6.55 9.09
CA CYS A 122 -16.80 -6.48 10.47
C CYS A 122 -17.72 -5.61 11.34
N SER A 123 -18.17 -4.46 10.82
CA SER A 123 -19.13 -3.60 11.54
C SER A 123 -20.48 -4.28 11.70
N ILE A 124 -21.02 -4.93 10.65
CA ILE A 124 -22.29 -5.64 10.70
C ILE A 124 -22.25 -6.78 11.73
N THR A 125 -21.15 -7.53 11.77
CA THR A 125 -20.98 -8.62 12.75
C THR A 125 -21.00 -8.07 14.17
N ARG A 126 -20.33 -6.94 14.40
CA ARG A 126 -20.36 -6.24 15.69
C ARG A 126 -21.76 -5.72 16.03
N ASP A 127 -22.46 -5.12 15.08
CA ASP A 127 -23.79 -4.55 15.30
C ASP A 127 -24.83 -5.65 15.59
N VAL A 128 -24.78 -6.78 14.87
CA VAL A 128 -25.61 -7.96 15.12
C VAL A 128 -25.29 -8.61 16.47
N ARG A 129 -24.02 -8.60 16.89
CA ARG A 129 -23.61 -9.08 18.22
C ARG A 129 -24.25 -8.25 19.34
N ASN A 130 -24.32 -6.93 19.14
CA ASN A 130 -24.80 -5.97 20.13
C ASN A 130 -26.34 -5.87 20.21
N VAL A 131 -27.09 -6.48 19.28
CA VAL A 131 -28.57 -6.50 19.35
C VAL A 131 -29.03 -7.34 20.54
N PRO A 132 -29.78 -6.74 21.50
CA PRO A 132 -30.44 -7.50 22.56
C PRO A 132 -31.65 -8.25 21.99
N GLY A 133 -31.69 -9.56 22.17
CA GLY A 133 -32.78 -10.41 21.69
C GLY A 133 -32.33 -11.82 21.33
N GLY A 134 -33.33 -12.69 21.07
CA GLY A 134 -33.10 -14.05 20.60
C GLY A 134 -32.59 -14.11 19.15
N THR A 135 -32.19 -15.30 18.72
CA THR A 135 -31.57 -15.57 17.41
C THR A 135 -32.36 -15.01 16.23
N GLN A 136 -33.69 -15.06 16.28
CA GLN A 136 -34.57 -14.56 15.22
C GLN A 136 -34.38 -13.07 14.93
N LYS A 137 -34.34 -12.23 15.98
CA LYS A 137 -34.14 -10.77 15.84
C LYS A 137 -32.76 -10.42 15.30
N LYS A 138 -31.74 -11.23 15.67
CA LYS A 138 -30.38 -11.09 15.14
C LYS A 138 -30.31 -11.45 13.65
N ILE A 139 -31.01 -12.51 13.24
CA ILE A 139 -31.13 -12.93 11.84
C ILE A 139 -31.84 -11.84 11.03
N GLU A 140 -32.98 -11.32 11.48
CA GLU A 140 -33.70 -10.23 10.80
C GLU A 140 -32.84 -8.97 10.63
N LYS A 141 -32.11 -8.57 11.68
CA LYS A 141 -31.17 -7.43 11.60
C LYS A 141 -30.04 -7.69 10.62
N LEU A 142 -29.47 -8.90 10.62
CA LEU A 142 -28.41 -9.29 9.69
C LEU A 142 -28.89 -9.18 8.23
N TRP A 143 -30.08 -9.72 7.91
CA TRP A 143 -30.66 -9.62 6.57
C TRP A 143 -30.87 -8.17 6.14
N HIS A 144 -31.38 -7.32 7.02
CA HIS A 144 -31.56 -5.90 6.71
C HIS A 144 -30.23 -5.21 6.40
N LEU A 145 -29.18 -5.51 7.17
CA LEU A 145 -27.86 -4.90 6.97
C LEU A 145 -27.18 -5.44 5.70
N LEU A 146 -27.26 -6.75 5.42
CA LEU A 146 -26.71 -7.37 4.21
C LEU A 146 -27.41 -6.87 2.94
N SER A 147 -28.73 -6.67 2.97
CA SER A 147 -29.46 -6.13 1.82
C SER A 147 -28.99 -4.71 1.46
N GLY A 148 -28.61 -3.90 2.44
CA GLY A 148 -27.97 -2.59 2.21
C GLY A 148 -26.62 -2.73 1.51
N LEU A 149 -25.75 -3.64 2.00
CA LEU A 149 -24.45 -3.90 1.39
C LEU A 149 -24.53 -4.37 -0.06
N LEU A 150 -25.44 -5.30 -0.34
CA LEU A 150 -25.61 -5.85 -1.68
C LEU A 150 -26.05 -4.78 -2.68
N SER A 151 -26.84 -3.80 -2.23
CA SER A 151 -27.21 -2.63 -3.03
C SER A 151 -26.02 -1.71 -3.32
N GLU A 152 -25.08 -1.56 -2.38
CA GLU A 152 -23.85 -0.77 -2.58
C GLU A 152 -22.84 -1.47 -3.49
N LEU A 153 -22.70 -2.80 -3.37
CA LEU A 153 -21.83 -3.64 -4.21
C LEU A 153 -22.28 -3.67 -5.68
N ALA A 154 -23.57 -3.50 -5.95
CA ALA A 154 -24.11 -3.45 -7.31
C ALA A 154 -23.67 -2.19 -8.09
N TYR A 155 -23.05 -1.21 -7.43
CA TYR A 155 -22.69 0.10 -7.99
C TYR A 155 -21.19 0.30 -8.19
N PHE A 156 -20.44 -0.76 -8.47
CA PHE A 156 -19.04 -0.62 -8.90
C PHE A 156 -18.96 -0.14 -10.36
N GLU A 157 -18.20 0.94 -10.59
CA GLU A 157 -17.63 1.19 -11.92
C GLU A 157 -16.66 0.06 -12.26
N GLU A 158 -16.61 -0.33 -13.54
CA GLU A 158 -15.94 -1.53 -14.09
C GLU A 158 -14.70 -2.02 -13.34
N VAL A 159 -14.60 -3.36 -13.22
CA VAL A 159 -13.42 -4.03 -12.68
C VAL A 159 -12.21 -3.68 -13.56
N ILE A 160 -11.30 -2.88 -13.02
CA ILE A 160 -10.11 -2.43 -13.75
C ILE A 160 -9.26 -3.65 -14.08
N HIS A 161 -9.22 -3.98 -15.36
CA HIS A 161 -8.40 -5.07 -15.87
C HIS A 161 -6.97 -4.58 -15.95
N SER A 162 -6.06 -5.26 -15.26
CA SER A 162 -4.63 -5.16 -15.53
C SER A 162 -4.41 -5.43 -17.02
N ARG A 163 -4.05 -4.41 -17.79
CA ARG A 163 -3.61 -4.61 -19.18
C ARG A 163 -2.34 -5.44 -19.10
N ARG A 164 -2.49 -6.75 -19.33
CA ARG A 164 -1.37 -7.64 -19.61
C ARG A 164 -0.62 -7.06 -20.81
N HIS A 165 0.53 -6.47 -20.55
CA HIS A 165 1.55 -6.21 -21.56
C HIS A 165 2.45 -7.44 -21.69
#